data_AF-A0A2D8EVL8-F1
#
_entry.id   AF-A0A2D8EVL8-F1
#
_cell.length_a   1.000
_cell.length_b   1.000
_cell.length_c   1.000
_cell.angle_alpha   90.00
_cell.angle_beta   90.00
_cell.angle_gamma   90.00
#
_symmetry.space_group_name_H-M   'P 1'
#
loop_
_entity.id
_entity.type
_entity.pdbx_description
1 polymer ?
#
loop_
_entity_poly.entity_id
_entity_poly.type
_entity_poly.pdbx_seq_one_letter_code
_entity_poly.pdbx_strand_id
1 'polypeptide(L)' 'MPMGVKHYFRDGREHKGKYHKMPNGQLHSGAGHSASSKRLFHYGQLSKKAQAKARTDWKK' A
#
# COMPACT_ATOMS: atom_id res chain seq x y z
N MET A 1 -13.34 -1.59 8.27
CA MET A 1 -12.49 -1.33 7.07
C MET A 1 -12.97 -2.28 5.99
N PRO A 2 -13.26 -1.82 4.76
CA PRO A 2 -13.74 -2.71 3.69
C PRO A 2 -12.74 -3.86 3.50
N MET A 3 -13.20 -5.07 3.82
CA MET A 3 -12.44 -6.31 3.78
C MET A 3 -12.16 -6.65 2.31
N GLY A 4 -10.96 -6.36 1.80
CA GLY A 4 -10.55 -6.82 0.46
C GLY A 4 -9.71 -5.86 -0.37
N VAL A 5 -9.55 -4.60 0.02
CA VAL A 5 -8.69 -3.68 -0.74
C VAL A 5 -7.22 -3.96 -0.41
N LYS A 6 -6.46 -4.45 -1.39
CA LYS A 6 -5.02 -4.60 -1.30
C LYS A 6 -4.33 -3.23 -1.34
N HIS A 7 -3.31 -3.07 -0.51
CA HIS A 7 -2.54 -1.84 -0.39
C HIS A 7 -1.16 -2.07 -0.96
N TYR A 8 -0.56 -1.04 -1.56
CA TYR A 8 0.71 -1.17 -2.25
C TYR A 8 1.68 -0.08 -1.85
N PHE A 9 2.97 -0.41 -1.85
CA PHE A 9 4.01 0.61 -1.84
C PHE A 9 4.07 1.32 -3.20
N ARG A 10 4.76 2.46 -3.25
CA ARG A 10 4.94 3.24 -4.48
C ARG A 10 5.50 2.41 -5.64
N ASP A 11 6.30 1.37 -5.35
CA ASP A 11 6.90 0.49 -6.36
C ASP A 11 5.93 -0.59 -6.87
N GLY A 12 4.76 -0.74 -6.26
CA GLY A 12 3.75 -1.75 -6.63
C GLY A 12 3.80 -3.04 -5.81
N ARG A 13 4.70 -3.16 -4.82
CA ARG A 13 4.69 -4.28 -3.88
C ARG A 13 3.46 -4.26 -3.00
N GLU A 14 2.78 -5.39 -2.88
CA GLU A 14 1.63 -5.56 -2.00
C GLU A 14 2.08 -5.50 -0.52
N HIS A 15 1.36 -4.72 0.28
CA HIS A 15 1.53 -4.65 1.73
C HIS A 15 0.42 -5.42 2.41
N LYS A 16 0.78 -6.54 3.04
CA LYS A 16 -0.12 -7.43 3.79
C LYS A 16 -0.07 -7.21 5.30
N GLY A 17 0.82 -6.36 5.77
CA GLY A 17 1.05 -6.13 7.20
C GLY A 17 0.12 -5.08 7.81
N LYS A 18 0.32 -4.80 9.10
CA LYS A 18 -0.36 -3.70 9.81
C LYS A 18 -0.09 -2.37 9.09
N TYR A 19 -1.10 -1.51 9.09
CA TYR A 19 -1.01 -0.15 8.59
C TYR A 19 -1.82 0.77 9.51
N HIS A 20 -1.57 2.06 9.42
CA HIS A 20 -2.35 3.07 10.10
C HIS A 20 -2.68 4.22 9.15
N LYS A 21 -3.75 4.94 9.45
CA LYS A 21 -4.14 6.15 8.75
C LYS A 21 -3.54 7.35 9.47
N MET A 22 -2.79 8.17 8.75
CA MET A 22 -2.27 9.44 9.23
C MET A 22 -3.39 10.45 9.42
N PRO A 23 -3.18 11.48 10.26
CA PRO A 23 -4.15 12.57 10.46
C PRO A 23 -4.46 13.32 9.15
N ASN A 24 -3.51 13.40 8.22
CA ASN A 24 -3.71 13.97 6.87
C ASN A 24 -4.49 13.05 5.91
N GLY A 25 -4.95 11.90 6.38
CA GLY A 25 -5.73 10.93 5.59
C GLY A 25 -4.92 9.88 4.82
N GLN A 26 -3.59 9.99 4.79
CA GLN A 26 -2.72 9.04 4.06
C GLN A 26 -2.56 7.72 4.81
N LEU A 27 -2.41 6.61 4.09
CA LEU A 27 -2.15 5.31 4.70
C LEU A 27 -0.65 5.04 4.74
N HIS A 28 -0.17 4.55 5.88
CA HIS A 28 1.25 4.27 6.10
C HIS A 28 1.44 2.87 6.70
N SER A 29 2.56 2.23 6.35
CA SER A 29 2.92 0.90 6.83
C SER A 29 3.32 0.92 8.31
N GLY A 30 3.07 -0.19 9.00
CA GLY A 30 3.40 -0.36 10.41
C GLY A 30 2.20 -0.08 11.33
N ALA A 31 2.31 -0.55 12.57
CA ALA A 31 1.23 -0.49 13.55
C ALA A 31 0.96 0.93 14.10
N GLY A 32 1.90 1.86 13.97
CA GLY A 32 1.78 3.20 14.51
C GLY A 32 2.60 4.23 13.73
N HIS A 33 2.46 5.50 14.13
CA HIS A 33 3.09 6.64 13.51
C HIS A 33 4.59 6.67 13.87
N SER A 34 5.42 6.11 12.99
CA SER A 34 6.87 6.09 13.14
C SER A 34 7.52 6.71 11.91
N ALA A 35 8.71 7.29 12.08
CA ALA A 35 9.46 7.88 10.95
C ALA A 35 9.79 6.84 9.86
N SER A 36 9.89 5.56 10.24
CA SER A 36 10.14 4.43 9.33
C SER A 36 8.90 4.00 8.53
N SER A 37 7.72 4.53 8.87
CA SER A 37 6.45 4.16 8.24
C SER A 37 6.39 4.67 6.80
N LYS A 38 6.32 3.75 5.84
CA LYS A 38 6.27 4.07 4.41
C LYS A 38 4.83 4.25 3.94
N ARG A 39 4.62 5.20 3.04
CA ARG A 39 3.30 5.49 2.47
C ARG A 39 2.80 4.30 1.63
N LEU A 40 1.52 3.99 1.81
CA LEU A 40 0.75 2.99 1.07
C LEU A 40 -0.23 3.69 0.13
N PHE A 41 -0.50 3.03 -0.98
CA PHE A 41 -1.31 3.51 -2.09
C PHE A 41 -2.34 2.46 -2.48
N HIS A 42 -3.48 2.91 -2.99
CA HIS A 42 -4.41 2.04 -3.69
C HIS A 42 -3.88 1.70 -5.09
N TYR A 43 -4.31 0.56 -5.63
CA TYR A 43 -3.88 0.10 -6.96
C TYR A 43 -4.04 1.16 -8.06
N GLY A 44 -5.17 1.88 -8.07
CA GLY A 44 -5.44 2.96 -9.03
C GLY A 44 -4.53 4.18 -8.90
N GLN A 45 -3.84 4.35 -7.77
CA GLN A 45 -2.90 5.46 -7.52
C GLN A 45 -1.46 5.12 -7.91
N LEU A 46 -1.19 3.88 -8.31
CA LEU A 46 0.11 3.44 -8.77
C LEU A 46 0.38 3.90 -10.21
N SER A 47 1.65 4.13 -10.53
CA SER A 47 2.08 4.31 -11.92
C SER A 47 1.88 3.03 -12.73
N LYS A 48 1.73 3.12 -14.06
CA LYS A 48 1.56 1.96 -14.97
C LYS A 48 2.59 0.85 -14.71
N LYS A 49 3.85 1.22 -14.44
CA LYS A 49 4.93 0.26 -14.10
C LYS A 49 4.69 -0.46 -12.78
N ALA A 50 4.25 0.27 -11.76
CA ALA A 50 3.94 -0.30 -10.44
C ALA A 50 2.65 -1.15 -10.48
N GLN A 51 1.65 -0.75 -11.26
CA GLN A 51 0.46 -1.56 -11.52
C GLN A 51 0.82 -2.89 -12.19
N ALA A 52 1.67 -2.87 -13.22
CA ALA A 52 2.14 -4.10 -13.86
C ALA A 52 2.82 -5.03 -12.85
N LYS A 53 3.69 -4.50 -11.99
CA LYS A 53 4.35 -5.26 -10.93
C LYS A 53 3.38 -5.81 -9.89
N ALA A 54 2.41 -5.01 -9.45
CA ALA A 54 1.35 -5.46 -8.54
C ALA A 54 0.55 -6.62 -9.15
N ARG A 55 0.19 -6.53 -10.44
CA ARG A 55 -0.51 -7.61 -11.16
C ARG A 55 0.32 -8.88 -11.29
N THR A 56 1.63 -8.77 -11.51
CA THR A 56 2.52 -9.94 -11.53
C THR A 56 2.60 -10.61 -10.17
N ASP A 57 2.57 -9.81 -9.09
CA ASP A 57 2.59 -10.33 -7.72
C ASP A 57 1.29 -11.07 -7.36
N TRP A 58 0.14 -10.68 -7.92
CA TRP A 58 -1.13 -11.40 -7.70
C TRP A 58 -1.23 -12.75 -8.41
N LYS A 59 -0.45 -12.94 -9.47
CA LYS A 59 -0.45 -14.19 -10.24
C LYS A 59 0.43 -15.27 -9.61
N LYS A 60 1.13 -14.96 -8.52
CA LYS A 60 2.03 -15.85 -7.81
C LYS A 60 1.32 -16.44 -6.59
#